data_AF-A0A166X1G6-F1
#
_entry.id   AF-A0A166X1G6-F1
#
_cell.length_a   1.000
_cell.length_b   1.000
_cell.length_c   1.000
_cell.angle_alpha   90.00
_cell.angle_beta   90.00
_cell.angle_gamma   90.00
#
_symmetry.space_group_name_H-M   'P 1'
#
loop_
_entity.id
_entity.type
_entity.pdbx_description
1 polymer ?
#
loop_
_entity_poly.entity_id
_entity_poly.type
_entity_poly.pdbx_seq_one_letter_code
_entity_poly.pdbx_strand_id
1 'polypeptide(L)'
;MEATGFRHQVSAEPTYSTYQLSSWLPRLSLPVPYRQYIDDPLEIPKTYKSLGILFKSQISVLPYENPTVHYSTTHLVNIKPDVLYRKMMQDPSRGRGGYCMELSIFFHHMLHGLGFRVTMTGVRNRTRTDGIPNGEYQG
;
A
#
# COMPACT_ATOMS: atom_id res chain seq x y z
N MET A 1 -19.12 -29.56 12.54
CA MET A 1 -17.72 -29.19 12.82
C MET A 1 -17.34 -28.10 11.83
N GLU A 2 -17.58 -26.85 12.19
CA GLU A 2 -17.17 -25.69 11.38
C GLU A 2 -15.67 -25.51 11.53
N ALA A 3 -14.93 -25.59 10.42
CA ALA A 3 -13.54 -25.17 10.40
C ALA A 3 -13.50 -23.67 10.73
N THR A 4 -12.83 -23.32 11.83
CA THR A 4 -12.47 -21.95 12.19
C THR A 4 -11.45 -21.42 11.18
N GLY A 5 -11.92 -21.12 9.96
CA GLY A 5 -11.13 -20.43 8.95
C GLY A 5 -10.63 -19.10 9.52
N PHE A 6 -9.37 -18.78 9.23
CA PHE A 6 -8.66 -17.55 9.58
C PHE A 6 -9.60 -16.34 9.69
N ARG A 7 -10.12 -16.06 10.89
CA ARG A 7 -10.77 -14.78 11.19
C ARG A 7 -9.64 -13.79 11.45
N HIS A 8 -9.15 -13.14 10.40
CA HIS A 8 -8.33 -11.95 10.57
C HIS A 8 -9.21 -10.91 11.27
N GLN A 9 -8.93 -10.66 12.54
CA GLN A 9 -9.60 -9.64 13.32
C GLN A 9 -9.10 -8.29 12.79
N VAL A 10 -9.83 -7.74 11.82
CA VAL A 10 -9.55 -6.38 11.31
C VAL A 10 -9.73 -5.43 12.48
N SER A 11 -8.66 -4.70 12.86
CA SER A 11 -8.77 -3.61 13.82
C SER A 11 -9.87 -2.66 13.37
N ALA A 12 -10.84 -2.37 14.23
CA ALA A 12 -11.90 -1.41 13.91
C ALA A 12 -11.33 -0.03 13.59
N GLU A 13 -10.23 0.34 14.25
CA GLU A 13 -9.61 1.65 14.11
C GLU A 13 -8.55 1.68 12.99
N PRO A 14 -8.58 2.71 12.13
CA PRO A 14 -7.50 3.00 11.18
C PRO A 14 -6.13 3.14 11.84
N THR A 15 -5.13 2.52 11.24
CA THR A 15 -3.73 2.64 11.68
C THR A 15 -3.12 4.00 11.36
N TYR A 16 -3.51 4.61 10.24
CA TYR A 16 -3.11 5.97 9.88
C TYR A 16 -4.22 6.95 10.19
N SER A 17 -3.86 8.11 10.72
CA SER A 17 -4.81 9.17 11.05
C SER A 17 -5.32 9.89 9.79
N THR A 18 -6.44 10.61 9.91
CA THR A 18 -6.97 11.44 8.82
C THR A 18 -5.92 12.44 8.30
N TYR A 19 -5.11 13.02 9.19
CA TYR A 19 -4.01 13.91 8.79
C TYR A 19 -2.98 13.22 7.88
N GLN A 20 -2.64 11.97 8.19
CA GLN A 20 -1.71 11.17 7.36
C GLN A 20 -2.33 10.84 6.01
N LEU A 21 -3.64 10.58 5.94
CA LEU A 21 -4.37 10.38 4.70
C LEU A 21 -4.38 11.65 3.84
N SER A 22 -4.75 12.80 4.42
CA SER A 22 -4.74 14.11 3.73
C SER A 22 -3.34 14.50 3.26
N SER A 23 -2.27 14.07 3.94
CA SER A 23 -0.89 14.28 3.48
C SER A 23 -0.49 13.37 2.31
N TRP A 24 -1.10 12.19 2.21
CA TRP A 24 -0.80 11.21 1.17
C TRP A 24 -1.49 11.51 -0.16
N LEU A 25 -2.75 11.94 -0.15
CA LEU A 25 -3.51 12.19 -1.39
C LEU A 25 -2.87 13.21 -2.36
N PRO A 26 -2.31 14.35 -1.90
CA PRO A 26 -1.61 15.28 -2.80
C PRO A 26 -0.43 14.62 -3.53
N ARG A 27 0.25 13.67 -2.88
CA ARG A 27 1.41 13.00 -3.46
C ARG A 27 1.03 12.11 -4.63
N LEU A 28 -0.17 11.54 -4.61
CA LEU A 28 -0.64 10.62 -5.63
C LEU A 28 -0.84 11.25 -7.01
N SER A 29 -0.72 12.57 -7.17
CA SER A 29 -0.97 13.25 -8.45
C SER A 29 -2.35 12.90 -9.03
N LEU A 30 -3.37 12.92 -8.15
CA LEU A 30 -4.72 12.48 -8.50
C LEU A 30 -5.30 13.27 -9.69
N PRO A 31 -6.10 12.61 -10.55
CA PRO A 31 -6.87 13.29 -11.59
C PRO A 31 -7.72 14.42 -11.01
N VAL A 32 -7.96 15.48 -11.80
CA VAL A 32 -8.70 16.68 -11.36
C VAL A 32 -10.01 16.36 -10.61
N PRO A 33 -10.87 15.42 -11.07
CA PRO A 33 -12.11 15.12 -10.36
C PRO A 33 -11.94 14.54 -8.95
N TYR A 34 -10.75 14.04 -8.60
CA TYR A 34 -10.45 13.47 -7.30
C TYR A 34 -9.72 14.44 -6.37
N ARG A 35 -9.26 15.59 -6.88
CA ARG A 35 -8.58 16.61 -6.06
C ARG A 35 -9.50 17.24 -5.01
N GLN A 36 -10.81 17.25 -5.26
CA GLN A 36 -11.82 17.73 -4.31
C GLN A 36 -11.84 16.95 -2.98
N TYR A 37 -11.29 15.73 -2.95
CA TYR A 37 -11.26 14.89 -1.76
C TYR A 37 -9.94 14.96 -0.98
N ILE A 38 -9.02 15.88 -1.34
CA ILE A 38 -7.72 16.00 -0.67
C ILE A 38 -7.91 16.44 0.79
N ASP A 39 -8.76 17.45 1.00
CA ASP A 39 -9.00 18.04 2.33
C ASP A 39 -9.94 17.16 3.17
N ASP A 40 -10.83 16.40 2.51
CA ASP A 40 -11.68 15.40 3.14
C ASP A 40 -11.51 14.00 2.51
N PRO A 41 -10.49 13.24 2.93
CA PRO A 41 -10.19 11.92 2.36
C PRO A 41 -11.32 10.90 2.51
N LEU A 42 -12.15 11.03 3.54
CA LEU A 42 -13.19 10.05 3.84
C LEU A 42 -14.29 10.07 2.79
N GLU A 43 -14.56 11.23 2.20
CA GLU A 43 -15.55 11.47 1.15
C GLU A 43 -15.20 10.83 -0.21
N ILE A 44 -13.98 10.28 -0.38
CA ILE A 44 -13.64 9.51 -1.60
C ILE A 44 -14.66 8.37 -1.77
N PRO A 45 -15.40 8.29 -2.90
CA PRO A 45 -16.39 7.24 -3.10
C PRO A 45 -15.76 5.86 -3.07
N LYS A 46 -16.32 4.91 -2.30
CA LYS A 46 -15.79 3.53 -2.17
C LYS A 46 -16.21 2.63 -3.34
N THR A 47 -15.84 3.05 -4.55
CA THR A 47 -16.19 2.39 -5.81
C THR A 47 -14.99 1.74 -6.46
N TYR A 48 -15.23 0.79 -7.38
CA TYR A 48 -14.19 0.22 -8.23
C TYR A 48 -13.38 1.28 -8.98
N LYS A 49 -14.04 2.32 -9.50
CA LYS A 49 -13.38 3.41 -10.22
C LYS A 49 -12.40 4.17 -9.33
N SER A 50 -12.81 4.52 -8.11
CA SER A 50 -11.95 5.21 -7.14
C SER A 50 -10.78 4.34 -6.73
N LEU A 51 -11.02 3.05 -6.44
CA LEU A 51 -9.95 2.10 -6.11
C LEU A 51 -8.93 1.99 -7.26
N GLY A 52 -9.40 1.88 -8.50
CA GLY A 52 -8.54 1.81 -9.67
C GLY A 52 -7.70 3.08 -9.86
N ILE A 53 -8.25 4.26 -9.59
CA ILE A 53 -7.51 5.53 -9.65
C ILE A 53 -6.46 5.62 -8.56
N LEU A 54 -6.83 5.31 -7.31
CA LEU A 54 -5.90 5.29 -6.18
C LEU A 54 -4.74 4.32 -6.43
N PHE A 55 -5.04 3.11 -6.91
CA PHE A 55 -4.02 2.10 -7.19
C PHE A 55 -3.08 2.52 -8.31
N LYS A 56 -3.62 2.98 -9.46
CA LYS A 56 -2.79 3.48 -10.57
C LYS A 56 -1.89 4.62 -10.14
N SER A 57 -2.44 5.55 -9.35
CA SER A 57 -1.70 6.70 -8.85
C SER A 57 -0.58 6.28 -7.89
N GLN A 58 -0.89 5.37 -6.95
CA GLN A 58 0.06 4.82 -5.98
C GLN A 58 1.28 4.19 -6.67
N ILE A 59 1.05 3.29 -7.64
CA ILE A 59 2.14 2.59 -8.33
C ILE A 59 2.91 3.47 -9.32
N SER A 60 2.34 4.62 -9.71
CA SER A 60 3.02 5.59 -10.57
C SER A 60 3.91 6.55 -9.79
N VAL A 61 3.67 6.70 -8.49
CA VAL A 61 4.36 7.69 -7.63
C VAL A 61 5.36 7.05 -6.68
N LEU A 62 5.03 5.89 -6.08
CA LEU A 62 5.93 5.22 -5.14
C LEU A 62 6.79 4.18 -5.87
N PRO A 63 8.12 4.31 -5.86
CA PRO A 63 8.99 3.35 -6.54
C PRO A 63 8.91 1.95 -5.95
N TYR A 64 9.03 0.95 -6.83
CA TYR A 64 9.34 -0.41 -6.42
C TYR A 64 10.85 -0.54 -6.25
N GLU A 65 11.30 -0.75 -5.02
CA GLU A 65 12.74 -0.80 -4.69
C GLU A 65 13.05 -1.79 -3.55
N ASN A 66 14.25 -2.39 -3.57
CA ASN A 66 14.78 -3.23 -2.51
C ASN A 66 16.20 -2.87 -1.97
N PRO A 67 16.80 -1.67 -2.17
CA PRO A 67 18.12 -1.32 -1.62
C PRO A 67 18.28 -1.56 -0.12
N THR A 68 17.24 -1.33 0.70
CA THR A 68 17.33 -1.58 2.15
C THR A 68 17.57 -3.06 2.46
N VAL A 69 17.06 -3.98 1.65
CA VAL A 69 17.31 -5.43 1.81
C VAL A 69 18.78 -5.75 1.52
N HIS A 70 19.38 -5.09 0.52
CA HIS A 70 20.71 -5.45 0.02
C HIS A 70 21.87 -4.64 0.60
N TYR A 71 21.61 -3.41 1.08
CA TYR A 71 22.68 -2.45 1.38
C TYR A 71 22.51 -1.75 2.74
N SER A 72 21.46 -2.04 3.50
CA SER A 72 21.39 -1.54 4.88
C SER A 72 22.35 -2.31 5.78
N THR A 73 22.95 -1.65 6.77
CA THR A 73 23.88 -2.31 7.71
C THR A 73 23.26 -3.54 8.37
N THR A 74 21.96 -3.51 8.66
CA THR A 74 21.25 -4.61 9.32
C THR A 74 20.71 -5.65 8.35
N HIS A 75 20.53 -5.31 7.07
CA HIS A 75 19.77 -6.12 6.09
C HIS A 75 18.35 -6.48 6.58
N LEU A 76 17.81 -5.74 7.56
CA LEU A 76 16.49 -5.95 8.13
C LEU A 76 15.54 -4.84 7.68
N VAL A 77 14.43 -5.24 7.05
CA VAL A 77 13.37 -4.30 6.69
C VAL A 77 12.34 -4.22 7.81
N ASN A 78 12.05 -3.00 8.24
CA ASN A 78 11.02 -2.73 9.24
C ASN A 78 9.70 -2.35 8.56
N ILE A 79 8.74 -3.27 8.65
CA ILE A 79 7.41 -3.16 8.03
C ILE A 79 6.35 -2.55 8.96
N LYS A 80 6.74 -1.99 10.12
CA LYS A 80 5.79 -1.31 11.01
C LYS A 80 5.16 -0.11 10.29
N PRO A 81 3.84 0.11 10.39
CA PRO A 81 3.16 1.19 9.67
C PRO A 81 3.76 2.58 9.88
N ASP A 82 4.16 2.96 11.10
CA ASP A 82 4.78 4.26 11.38
C ASP A 82 6.14 4.44 10.66
N VAL A 83 6.90 3.36 10.53
CA VAL A 83 8.19 3.34 9.83
C VAL A 83 7.97 3.43 8.33
N LEU A 84 7.00 2.69 7.80
CA LEU A 84 6.62 2.77 6.38
C LEU A 84 6.11 4.16 6.03
N TYR A 85 5.26 4.76 6.87
CA TYR A 85 4.78 6.12 6.65
C TYR A 85 5.94 7.11 6.60
N ARG A 86 6.87 7.07 7.57
CA ARG A 86 8.06 7.94 7.54
C ARG A 86 8.90 7.70 6.29
N LYS A 87 9.21 6.44 5.98
CA LYS A 87 10.01 6.05 4.82
C LYS A 87 9.44 6.63 3.53
N MET A 88 8.13 6.44 3.31
CA MET A 88 7.49 6.92 2.11
C MET A 88 7.32 8.44 2.19
N MET A 89 6.61 8.95 3.19
CA MET A 89 6.02 10.31 3.25
C MET A 89 6.92 11.42 3.80
N GLN A 90 7.90 11.13 4.65
CA GLN A 90 8.61 12.18 5.39
C GLN A 90 9.58 13.01 4.53
N ASP A 91 10.19 12.39 3.51
CA ASP A 91 11.09 13.09 2.57
C ASP A 91 10.64 12.86 1.12
N PRO A 92 9.72 13.70 0.61
CA PRO A 92 9.25 13.61 -0.76
C PRO A 92 10.37 13.80 -1.79
N SER A 93 11.42 14.56 -1.47
CA SER A 93 12.53 14.86 -2.38
C SER A 93 13.41 13.64 -2.67
N ARG A 94 13.51 12.72 -1.71
CA ARG A 94 14.24 11.46 -1.87
C ARG A 94 13.48 10.38 -2.63
N GLY A 95 12.15 10.52 -2.76
CA GLY A 95 11.33 9.61 -3.56
C GLY A 95 11.42 8.14 -3.15
N ARG A 96 11.51 7.84 -1.84
CA ARG A 96 11.69 6.46 -1.37
C ARG A 96 10.42 5.61 -1.59
N GLY A 97 10.66 4.32 -1.79
CA GLY A 97 9.66 3.32 -2.12
C GLY A 97 9.84 2.06 -1.28
N GLY A 98 9.52 0.90 -1.84
CA GLY A 98 9.72 -0.38 -1.16
C GLY A 98 9.43 -1.57 -2.06
N TYR A 99 9.66 -2.78 -1.55
CA TYR A 99 9.27 -4.00 -2.27
C TYR A 99 7.80 -4.34 -1.97
N CYS A 100 7.34 -5.48 -2.48
CA CYS A 100 5.92 -5.84 -2.43
C CYS A 100 5.30 -5.78 -1.03
N MET A 101 5.99 -6.23 0.02
CA MET A 101 5.44 -6.27 1.38
C MET A 101 5.27 -4.85 1.95
N GLU A 102 6.29 -4.00 1.83
CA GLU A 102 6.25 -2.61 2.32
C GLU A 102 5.15 -1.79 1.63
N LEU A 103 5.10 -1.84 0.29
CA LEU A 103 4.12 -1.09 -0.49
C LEU A 103 2.69 -1.59 -0.25
N SER A 104 2.49 -2.91 -0.12
CA SER A 104 1.16 -3.49 0.11
C SER A 104 0.63 -3.17 1.50
N ILE A 105 1.46 -3.28 2.54
CA ILE A 105 1.09 -2.92 3.92
C ILE A 105 0.74 -1.44 4.00
N PHE A 106 1.58 -0.57 3.42
CA PHE A 106 1.32 0.86 3.40
C PHE A 106 0.00 1.17 2.68
N PHE A 107 -0.21 0.64 1.47
CA PHE A 107 -1.41 0.93 0.69
C PHE A 107 -2.69 0.38 1.33
N HIS A 108 -2.61 -0.79 1.98
CA HIS A 108 -3.73 -1.34 2.74
C HIS A 108 -4.15 -0.44 3.88
N HIS A 109 -3.21 0.03 4.71
CA HIS A 109 -3.57 0.92 5.81
C HIS A 109 -4.10 2.27 5.31
N MET A 110 -3.62 2.77 4.17
CA MET A 110 -4.20 3.93 3.50
C MET A 110 -5.65 3.68 3.06
N LEU A 111 -5.91 2.58 2.33
CA LEU A 111 -7.26 2.23 1.89
C LEU A 111 -8.21 1.98 3.07
N HIS A 112 -7.73 1.28 4.11
CA HIS A 112 -8.50 1.05 5.33
C HIS A 112 -8.83 2.38 6.02
N GLY A 113 -7.87 3.30 6.14
CA GLY A 113 -8.10 4.61 6.72
C GLY A 113 -9.05 5.48 5.90
N LEU A 114 -9.07 5.33 4.58
CA LEU A 114 -10.11 5.96 3.75
C LEU A 114 -11.49 5.35 4.03
N GLY A 115 -11.61 4.14 4.57
CA GLY A 115 -12.87 3.43 4.79
C GLY A 115 -13.19 2.36 3.75
N PHE A 116 -12.22 1.95 2.92
CA PHE A 116 -12.39 0.76 2.08
C PHE A 116 -12.35 -0.51 2.93
N ARG A 117 -13.18 -1.49 2.56
CA ARG A 117 -13.08 -2.85 3.10
C ARG A 117 -11.93 -3.57 2.41
N VAL A 118 -10.86 -3.81 3.15
CA VAL A 118 -9.62 -4.43 2.64
C VAL A 118 -9.17 -5.57 3.56
N THR A 119 -8.60 -6.60 2.95
CA THR A 119 -8.05 -7.76 3.66
C THR A 119 -6.64 -8.03 3.15
N MET A 120 -5.73 -8.34 4.09
CA MET A 120 -4.38 -8.79 3.78
C MET A 120 -4.38 -10.24 3.33
N THR A 121 -3.67 -10.55 2.24
CA THR A 121 -3.48 -11.92 1.76
C THR A 121 -2.04 -12.16 1.35
N GLY A 122 -1.54 -13.36 1.64
CA GLY A 122 -0.23 -13.83 1.20
C GLY A 122 -0.33 -14.44 -0.21
N VAL A 123 0.77 -14.36 -0.96
CA VAL A 123 0.86 -14.96 -2.30
C VAL A 123 2.17 -15.71 -2.45
N ARG A 124 2.19 -16.71 -3.32
CA ARG A 124 3.42 -17.34 -3.83
C ARG A 124 3.66 -16.82 -5.23
N ASN A 125 4.80 -16.18 -5.46
CA ASN A 125 5.13 -15.68 -6.79
C ASN A 125 5.75 -16.84 -7.61
N ARG A 126 5.64 -16.77 -8.94
CA ARG A 126 6.38 -17.61 -9.88
C ARG A 126 6.61 -16.84 -11.16
N THR A 127 7.67 -17.20 -11.89
CA THR A 127 7.99 -16.52 -13.15
C THR A 127 6.90 -16.78 -14.20
N ARG A 128 6.74 -15.85 -15.14
CA ARG A 128 5.91 -16.06 -16.33
C ARG A 128 6.80 -16.10 -17.57
N THR A 129 6.64 -17.12 -18.39
CA THR A 129 7.22 -17.21 -19.74
C THR A 129 6.07 -17.11 -20.72
N ASP A 130 6.10 -16.14 -21.65
CA ASP A 130 5.02 -15.86 -22.61
C ASP A 130 3.64 -15.68 -21.94
N GLY A 131 3.63 -15.03 -20.77
CA GLY A 131 2.41 -14.79 -19.99
C GLY A 131 1.91 -16.01 -19.21
N ILE A 132 2.47 -17.20 -19.43
CA ILE A 132 2.10 -18.44 -18.73
C ILE A 132 2.99 -18.59 -17.49
N PRO A 133 2.39 -18.77 -16.30
CA PRO A 133 3.18 -19.05 -15.11
C PRO A 133 3.92 -20.39 -15.22
N ASN A 134 5.23 -20.38 -15.00
CA ASN A 134 6.09 -21.56 -15.12
C ASN A 134 7.24 -21.50 -14.09
N GLY A 135 7.87 -22.65 -13.83
CA GLY A 135 8.98 -22.80 -12.89
C GLY A 135 8.56 -22.87 -11.42
N GLU A 136 9.56 -22.93 -10.55
CA GLU A 136 9.40 -22.97 -9.10
C GLU A 136 8.82 -21.66 -8.55
N TYR A 137 8.15 -21.77 -7.40
CA TYR A 137 7.77 -20.58 -6.65
C TYR A 137 9.03 -19.83 -6.19
N GLN A 138 8.99 -18.50 -6.26
CA GLN A 138 10.10 -17.64 -5.83
C GLN A 138 9.62 -16.71 -4.70
N GLY A 139 10.57 -16.13 -3.98
CA GLY A 139 10.32 -15.29 -2.80
C GLY A 139 11.04 -15.80 -1.57
#